data_AF-A0A957GRP7-F1
#
_entry.id   AF-A0A957GRP7-F1
#
_cell.length_a   1.000
_cell.length_b   1.000
_cell.length_c   1.000
_cell.angle_alpha   90.00
_cell.angle_beta   90.00
_cell.angle_gamma   90.00
#
_symmetry.space_group_name_H-M   'P 1'
#
loop_
_entity.id
_entity.type
_entity.pdbx_description
1 polymer ?
#
loop_
_entity_poly.entity_id
_entity_poly.type
_entity_poly.pdbx_seq_one_letter_code
_entity_poly.pdbx_strand_id
1 'polypeptide(L)'
;MLLHIIARSVWETAVSHPPYHPPSLDTEGFIHCSTVAQVLTPANERYQGQTDLLLLCIDPEKVSQPLIYEDCYETGQQFPHIYGPLDPAAVVSVVAFPPNADGSFSLPAVLALWRDYPILEFDGAQTAVLEPNILIKPLDGIPQKCVLCFFYDVIDRLKAEGRLRQIYSLTSEIGPNPVYEMEVDGERIVLAHPGVGAPLVAFFFDELIALGCRHFIACGGAGV
;
A
#
# COMPACT_ATOMS: atom_id res chain seq x y z
N MET A 1 -3.03 2.88 -17.28
CA MET A 1 -3.40 1.48 -17.59
C MET A 1 -4.63 1.46 -18.49
N LEU A 2 -4.65 0.59 -19.51
CA LEU A 2 -5.81 0.35 -20.38
C LEU A 2 -6.41 -1.03 -20.09
N LEU A 3 -7.70 -1.19 -20.35
CA LEU A 3 -8.43 -2.45 -20.19
C LEU A 3 -9.00 -2.91 -21.54
N HIS A 4 -8.89 -4.19 -21.83
CA HIS A 4 -9.55 -4.83 -22.99
C HIS A 4 -10.32 -6.07 -22.52
N ILE A 5 -11.61 -6.14 -22.87
CA ILE A 5 -12.47 -7.30 -22.60
C ILE A 5 -12.25 -8.32 -23.71
N ILE A 6 -11.96 -9.57 -23.35
CA ILE A 6 -11.71 -10.64 -24.29
C ILE A 6 -12.21 -11.98 -23.75
N ALA A 7 -12.66 -12.87 -24.63
CA ALA A 7 -12.96 -14.25 -24.24
C ALA A 7 -11.66 -15.01 -23.90
N ARG A 8 -11.71 -15.87 -22.88
CA ARG A 8 -10.55 -16.63 -22.39
C ARG A 8 -9.84 -17.43 -23.49
N SER A 9 -10.62 -18.15 -24.30
CA SER A 9 -10.09 -18.98 -25.39
C SER A 9 -9.36 -18.17 -26.46
N VAL A 10 -9.84 -16.96 -26.74
CA VAL A 10 -9.22 -16.04 -27.70
C VAL A 10 -7.89 -15.52 -27.13
N TRP A 11 -7.86 -15.18 -25.84
CA TRP A 11 -6.62 -14.76 -25.19
C TRP A 11 -5.55 -15.85 -25.17
N GLU A 12 -5.92 -17.08 -24.82
CA GLU A 12 -5.00 -18.23 -24.82
C GLU A 12 -4.41 -18.49 -26.21
N THR A 13 -5.23 -18.32 -27.25
CA THR A 13 -4.78 -18.41 -28.65
C THR A 13 -3.81 -17.29 -28.99
N ALA A 14 -4.11 -16.06 -28.58
CA ALA A 14 -3.29 -14.87 -28.86
C ALA A 14 -1.91 -14.92 -28.20
N VAL A 15 -1.82 -15.51 -27.00
CA VAL A 15 -0.53 -15.75 -26.32
C VAL A 15 0.28 -16.82 -27.05
N SER A 16 -0.39 -17.85 -27.56
CA SER A 16 0.27 -18.95 -28.29
C SER A 16 0.71 -18.57 -29.71
N HIS A 17 0.02 -17.61 -30.33
CA HIS A 17 0.26 -17.14 -31.70
C HIS A 17 0.21 -15.60 -31.76
N PRO A 18 1.24 -14.90 -31.25
CA PRO A 18 1.28 -13.45 -31.29
C PRO A 18 1.55 -12.93 -32.73
N PRO A 19 1.13 -11.69 -33.04
CA PRO A 19 0.44 -10.74 -32.16
C PRO A 19 -1.08 -10.96 -32.13
N TYR A 20 -1.74 -10.44 -31.09
CA TYR A 20 -3.21 -10.45 -30.99
C TYR A 20 -3.83 -9.53 -32.05
N HIS A 21 -4.71 -10.10 -32.87
CA HIS A 21 -5.41 -9.42 -33.95
C HIS A 21 -6.92 -9.70 -33.88
N PRO A 22 -7.70 -8.88 -33.17
CA PRO A 22 -9.15 -9.07 -33.09
C PRO A 22 -9.86 -8.70 -34.40
N PRO A 23 -11.09 -9.21 -34.62
CA PRO A 23 -11.89 -8.85 -35.80
C PRO A 23 -12.13 -7.34 -35.96
N SER A 24 -12.20 -6.57 -34.87
CA SER A 24 -12.40 -5.11 -34.92
C SER A 24 -11.27 -4.39 -35.68
N LEU A 25 -10.07 -4.97 -35.72
CA LEU A 25 -8.96 -4.40 -36.46
C LEU A 25 -9.18 -4.49 -37.98
N ASP A 26 -9.87 -5.53 -38.46
CA ASP A 26 -10.26 -5.66 -39.88
C ASP A 26 -11.48 -4.80 -40.23
N THR A 27 -12.48 -4.72 -39.32
CA THR A 27 -13.76 -4.06 -39.60
C THR A 27 -13.78 -2.57 -39.31
N GLU A 28 -13.06 -2.14 -38.26
CA GLU A 28 -13.07 -0.76 -37.74
C GLU A 28 -11.68 -0.12 -37.78
N GLY A 29 -10.61 -0.91 -37.88
CA GLY A 29 -9.24 -0.43 -37.98
C GLY A 29 -8.50 -0.27 -36.64
N PHE A 30 -9.13 -0.64 -35.52
CA PHE A 30 -8.54 -0.52 -34.19
C PHE A 30 -9.09 -1.55 -33.18
N ILE A 31 -8.38 -1.69 -32.06
CA ILE A 31 -8.78 -2.49 -30.89
C ILE A 31 -9.45 -1.58 -29.87
N HIS A 32 -10.68 -1.90 -29.46
CA HIS A 32 -11.37 -1.19 -28.39
C HIS A 32 -10.71 -1.43 -27.04
N CYS A 33 -10.32 -0.36 -26.36
CA CYS A 33 -9.92 -0.40 -24.97
C CYS A 33 -10.81 0.51 -24.13
N SER A 34 -10.69 0.41 -22.82
CA SER A 34 -11.38 1.25 -21.86
C SER A 34 -10.42 1.62 -20.73
N THR A 35 -10.65 2.76 -20.09
CA THR A 35 -10.11 3.00 -18.74
C THR A 35 -10.89 2.22 -17.68
N VAL A 36 -10.38 2.17 -16.45
CA VAL A 36 -11.08 1.58 -15.31
C VAL A 36 -12.46 2.21 -15.09
N ALA A 37 -12.58 3.53 -15.28
CA ALA A 37 -13.84 4.26 -15.13
C ALA A 37 -14.84 3.98 -16.26
N GLN A 38 -14.36 3.50 -17.41
CA GLN A 38 -15.15 3.31 -18.62
C GLN A 38 -15.66 1.88 -18.79
N VAL A 39 -14.87 0.87 -18.39
CA VAL A 39 -15.02 -0.52 -18.81
C VAL A 39 -16.38 -1.16 -18.51
N LEU A 40 -17.08 -0.71 -17.46
CA LEU A 40 -18.35 -1.28 -17.06
C LEU A 40 -19.49 -0.95 -18.03
N THR A 41 -19.45 0.21 -18.70
CA THR A 41 -20.47 0.58 -19.69
C THR A 41 -20.49 -0.40 -20.87
N PRO A 42 -19.39 -0.60 -21.64
CA PRO A 42 -19.39 -1.54 -22.75
C PRO A 42 -19.53 -3.00 -22.28
N ALA A 43 -19.06 -3.35 -21.08
CA ALA A 43 -19.26 -4.69 -20.51
C ALA A 43 -20.76 -5.03 -20.37
N ASN A 44 -21.52 -4.13 -19.76
CA ASN A 44 -22.95 -4.34 -19.52
C ASN A 44 -23.80 -4.20 -20.79
N GLU A 45 -23.38 -3.39 -21.77
CA GLU A 45 -24.11 -3.21 -23.03
C GLU A 45 -23.91 -4.36 -24.02
N ARG A 46 -22.70 -4.94 -24.09
CA ARG A 46 -22.32 -5.87 -25.18
C ARG A 46 -22.13 -7.31 -24.73
N TYR A 47 -21.86 -7.55 -23.45
CA TYR A 47 -21.40 -8.85 -22.97
C TYR A 47 -22.27 -9.45 -21.85
N GLN A 48 -23.45 -8.89 -21.59
CA GLN A 48 -24.30 -9.27 -20.47
C GLN A 48 -24.54 -10.80 -20.41
N GLY A 49 -24.27 -11.39 -19.24
CA GLY A 49 -24.45 -12.82 -18.99
C GLY A 49 -23.35 -13.75 -19.56
N GLN A 50 -22.36 -13.22 -20.28
CA GLN A 50 -21.25 -14.03 -20.79
C GLN A 50 -20.25 -14.38 -19.68
N THR A 51 -19.97 -15.66 -19.49
CA THR A 51 -19.22 -16.17 -18.32
C THR A 51 -17.73 -16.39 -18.55
N ASP A 52 -17.26 -16.37 -19.79
CA ASP A 52 -15.90 -16.75 -20.19
C ASP A 52 -15.00 -15.55 -20.52
N LEU A 53 -15.26 -14.40 -19.88
CA LEU A 53 -14.52 -13.16 -20.13
C LEU A 53 -13.32 -12.97 -19.20
N LEU A 54 -12.34 -12.27 -19.75
CA LEU A 54 -11.15 -11.74 -19.09
C LEU A 54 -11.07 -10.24 -19.30
N LEU A 55 -10.44 -9.55 -18.36
CA LEU A 55 -9.92 -8.20 -18.52
C LEU A 55 -8.41 -8.26 -18.67
N LEU A 56 -7.90 -7.83 -19.82
CA LEU A 56 -6.48 -7.61 -20.03
C LEU A 56 -6.11 -6.23 -19.49
N CYS A 57 -5.15 -6.18 -18.57
CA CYS A 57 -4.57 -4.94 -18.06
C CYS A 57 -3.35 -4.62 -18.91
N ILE A 58 -3.48 -3.61 -19.78
CA ILE A 58 -2.45 -3.22 -20.76
C ILE A 58 -1.70 -2.00 -20.24
N ASP A 59 -0.38 -2.08 -20.32
CA ASP A 59 0.52 -0.95 -20.08
C ASP A 59 0.65 -0.11 -21.37
N PRO A 60 0.12 1.12 -21.41
CA PRO A 60 0.15 1.94 -22.62
C PRO A 60 1.57 2.28 -23.08
N GLU A 61 2.57 2.27 -22.19
CA GLU A 61 3.97 2.55 -22.57
C GLU A 61 4.62 1.39 -23.33
N LYS A 62 4.07 0.18 -23.20
CA LYS A 62 4.52 -1.02 -23.91
C LYS A 62 3.79 -1.26 -25.23
N VAL A 63 2.77 -0.46 -25.54
CA VAL A 63 2.03 -0.55 -26.80
C VAL A 63 2.88 0.06 -27.92
N SER A 64 3.27 -0.76 -28.89
CA SER A 64 4.09 -0.33 -30.03
C SER A 64 3.29 0.36 -31.14
N GLN A 65 1.96 0.24 -31.10
CA GLN A 65 1.04 0.79 -32.09
C GLN A 65 0.50 2.16 -31.65
N PRO A 66 -0.03 2.99 -32.58
CA PRO A 66 -0.65 4.26 -32.20
C PRO A 66 -1.83 4.04 -31.25
N LEU A 67 -1.81 4.77 -30.13
CA LEU A 67 -2.87 4.80 -29.13
C LEU A 67 -3.56 6.17 -29.19
N ILE A 68 -4.85 6.20 -29.56
CA ILE A 68 -5.62 7.43 -29.74
C ILE A 68 -6.84 7.40 -28.81
N TYR A 69 -7.11 8.53 -28.15
CA TYR A 69 -8.34 8.73 -27.37
C TYR A 69 -9.33 9.53 -28.20
N GLU A 70 -10.48 8.94 -28.51
CA GLU A 70 -11.47 9.56 -29.39
C GLU A 70 -12.89 9.06 -29.09
N ASP A 71 -13.87 9.87 -29.49
CA ASP A 71 -15.29 9.56 -29.36
C ASP A 71 -15.85 9.13 -30.71
N CYS A 72 -15.62 7.86 -31.08
CA CYS A 72 -16.05 7.32 -32.38
C CYS A 72 -17.58 7.26 -32.56
N TYR A 73 -18.34 7.36 -31.47
CA TYR A 73 -19.79 7.15 -31.48
C TYR A 73 -20.58 8.37 -30.96
N GLU A 74 -19.95 9.54 -30.88
CA GLU A 74 -20.58 10.81 -30.46
C GLU A 74 -21.31 10.72 -29.11
N THR A 75 -20.73 9.96 -28.19
CA THR A 75 -21.26 9.70 -26.84
C THR A 75 -20.90 10.80 -25.83
N GLY A 76 -20.01 11.71 -26.20
CA GLY A 76 -19.39 12.70 -25.32
C GLY A 76 -18.22 12.15 -24.50
N GLN A 77 -17.82 10.89 -24.71
CA GLN A 77 -16.75 10.23 -23.98
C GLN A 77 -15.68 9.67 -24.93
N GLN A 78 -14.42 10.01 -24.68
CA GLN A 78 -13.30 9.52 -25.47
C GLN A 78 -12.81 8.17 -24.94
N PHE A 79 -12.85 7.14 -25.79
CA PHE A 79 -12.31 5.82 -25.47
C PHE A 79 -10.91 5.64 -26.09
N PRO A 80 -10.01 4.92 -25.41
CA PRO A 80 -8.71 4.57 -25.98
C PRO A 80 -8.85 3.47 -27.05
N HIS A 81 -8.19 3.69 -28.19
CA HIS A 81 -8.12 2.76 -29.31
C HIS A 81 -6.67 2.49 -29.72
N ILE A 82 -6.34 1.21 -29.92
CA ILE A 82 -5.02 0.78 -30.41
C ILE A 82 -5.13 0.49 -31.90
N TYR A 83 -4.43 1.27 -32.72
CA TYR A 83 -4.47 1.20 -34.19
C TYR A 83 -3.43 0.22 -34.73
N GLY A 84 -3.60 -1.06 -34.39
CA GLY A 84 -2.74 -2.15 -34.84
C GLY A 84 -2.82 -3.37 -33.94
N PRO A 85 -2.15 -4.47 -34.32
CA PRO A 85 -2.15 -5.69 -33.53
C PRO A 85 -1.39 -5.49 -32.21
N LEU A 86 -1.87 -6.15 -31.14
CA LEU A 86 -1.31 -6.02 -29.79
C LEU A 86 -0.33 -7.15 -29.49
N ASP A 87 0.89 -6.81 -29.08
CA ASP A 87 1.82 -7.79 -28.52
C ASP A 87 1.37 -8.18 -27.10
N PRO A 88 1.17 -9.49 -26.78
CA PRO A 88 0.87 -9.94 -25.43
C PRO A 88 1.85 -9.43 -24.36
N ALA A 89 3.10 -9.10 -24.71
CA ALA A 89 4.07 -8.51 -23.79
C ALA A 89 3.65 -7.14 -23.20
N ALA A 90 2.71 -6.44 -23.85
CA ALA A 90 2.13 -5.21 -23.33
C ALA A 90 1.07 -5.45 -22.24
N VAL A 91 0.60 -6.69 -22.06
CA VAL A 91 -0.36 -7.05 -21.02
C VAL A 91 0.40 -7.37 -19.72
N VAL A 92 0.19 -6.54 -18.70
CA VAL A 92 0.88 -6.66 -17.40
C VAL A 92 0.11 -7.50 -16.37
N SER A 93 -1.19 -7.69 -16.59
CA SER A 93 -2.03 -8.56 -15.76
C SER A 93 -3.26 -9.03 -16.54
N VAL A 94 -3.81 -10.17 -16.13
CA VAL A 94 -5.02 -10.76 -16.72
C VAL A 94 -5.95 -11.13 -15.58
N VAL A 95 -7.14 -10.55 -15.56
CA VAL A 95 -8.10 -10.70 -14.47
C VAL A 95 -9.34 -11.42 -14.97
N ALA A 96 -9.83 -12.39 -14.20
CA ALA A 96 -11.12 -13.03 -14.50
C ALA A 96 -12.25 -12.01 -14.37
N PHE A 97 -13.17 -11.99 -15.34
CA PHE A 97 -14.26 -11.04 -15.37
C PHE A 97 -15.62 -11.75 -15.51
N PRO A 98 -16.04 -12.52 -14.50
CA PRO A 98 -17.33 -13.19 -14.52
C PRO A 98 -18.49 -12.20 -14.32
N PRO A 99 -19.67 -12.48 -14.88
CA PRO A 99 -20.86 -11.70 -14.60
C PRO A 99 -21.40 -12.02 -13.20
N ASN A 100 -22.15 -11.07 -12.65
CA ASN A 100 -22.96 -11.22 -11.46
C ASN A 100 -24.15 -12.17 -11.72
N ALA A 101 -24.87 -12.53 -10.67
CA ALA A 101 -26.04 -13.42 -10.76
C ALA A 101 -27.15 -12.88 -11.68
N ASP A 102 -27.24 -11.56 -11.87
CA ASP A 102 -28.18 -10.89 -12.76
C ASP A 102 -27.63 -10.69 -14.19
N GLY A 103 -26.44 -11.22 -14.48
CA GLY A 103 -25.75 -11.08 -15.76
C GLY A 103 -24.98 -9.77 -15.95
N SER A 104 -25.09 -8.82 -15.02
CA SER A 104 -24.32 -7.56 -15.06
C SER A 104 -22.84 -7.78 -14.70
N PHE A 105 -21.99 -6.80 -14.97
CA PHE A 105 -20.58 -6.83 -14.58
C PHE A 105 -20.26 -5.77 -13.53
N SER A 106 -19.43 -6.17 -12.57
CA SER A 106 -18.85 -5.32 -11.53
C SER A 106 -17.34 -5.28 -11.69
N LEU A 107 -16.70 -4.16 -11.33
CA LEU A 107 -15.25 -4.05 -11.41
C LEU A 107 -14.60 -5.04 -10.43
N PRO A 108 -13.65 -5.89 -10.89
CA PRO A 108 -12.92 -6.79 -9.99
C PRO A 108 -12.21 -6.01 -8.88
N ALA A 109 -12.24 -6.53 -7.65
CA ALA A 109 -11.66 -5.86 -6.48
C ALA A 109 -10.18 -5.49 -6.66
N VAL A 110 -9.43 -6.36 -7.34
CA VAL A 110 -8.02 -6.10 -7.69
C VAL A 110 -7.85 -4.83 -8.52
N LEU A 111 -8.80 -4.46 -9.39
CA LEU A 111 -8.78 -3.23 -10.19
C LEU A 111 -9.41 -2.04 -9.48
N ALA A 112 -10.29 -2.27 -8.50
CA ALA A 112 -10.88 -1.20 -7.69
C ALA A 112 -9.84 -0.49 -6.80
N LEU A 113 -8.71 -1.15 -6.53
CA LEU A 113 -7.60 -0.57 -5.78
C LEU A 113 -6.63 0.22 -6.66
N TRP A 114 -6.59 -0.01 -7.98
CA TRP A 114 -5.65 0.70 -8.85
C TRP A 114 -5.98 2.19 -8.93
N ARG A 115 -5.05 3.00 -8.46
CA ARG A 115 -5.03 4.46 -8.64
C ARG A 115 -3.91 4.82 -9.60
N ASP A 116 -3.97 6.02 -10.20
CA ASP A 116 -2.90 6.53 -11.05
C ASP A 116 -1.55 6.64 -10.31
N TYR A 117 -1.57 6.60 -8.97
CA TYR A 117 -0.39 6.58 -8.12
C TYR A 117 -0.56 5.55 -6.99
N PRO A 118 0.44 4.67 -6.74
CA PRO A 118 0.36 3.62 -5.73
C PRO A 118 0.22 4.15 -4.29
N ILE A 119 0.53 5.42 -4.05
CA ILE A 119 0.37 6.05 -2.72
C ILE A 119 -1.08 6.36 -2.35
N LEU A 120 -2.01 6.31 -3.32
CA LEU A 120 -3.41 6.67 -3.11
C LEU A 120 -4.32 5.48 -2.81
N GLU A 121 -3.73 4.28 -2.72
CA GLU A 121 -4.40 3.07 -2.29
C GLU A 121 -4.66 3.10 -0.79
N PHE A 122 -5.87 2.75 -0.36
CA PHE A 122 -6.15 2.55 1.05
C PHE A 122 -5.70 1.14 1.44
N ASP A 123 -4.68 1.04 2.28
CA ASP A 123 -4.32 -0.21 2.93
C ASP A 123 -5.20 -0.41 4.18
N GLY A 124 -6.06 -1.43 4.12
CA GLY A 124 -6.91 -1.83 5.24
C GLY A 124 -6.21 -2.74 6.26
N ALA A 125 -4.94 -3.08 6.05
CA ALA A 125 -4.18 -3.90 6.98
C ALA A 125 -4.04 -3.21 8.34
N GLN A 126 -4.38 -3.93 9.41
CA GLN A 126 -4.21 -3.44 10.79
C GLN A 126 -2.79 -3.64 11.32
N THR A 127 -1.99 -4.45 10.63
CA THR A 127 -0.61 -4.73 10.98
C THR A 127 0.30 -3.92 10.06
N ALA A 128 1.20 -3.13 10.63
CA ALA A 128 2.17 -2.38 9.87
C ALA A 128 3.12 -3.33 9.12
N VAL A 129 3.52 -2.97 7.91
CA VAL A 129 4.56 -3.70 7.16
C VAL A 129 5.89 -3.68 7.92
N LEU A 130 6.18 -2.57 8.60
CA LEU A 130 7.30 -2.43 9.53
C LEU A 130 6.76 -2.53 10.96
N GLU A 131 6.76 -3.75 11.50
CA GLU A 131 6.26 -4.04 12.85
C GLU A 131 7.43 -4.37 13.80
N PRO A 132 7.74 -3.49 14.78
CA PRO A 132 8.83 -3.69 15.73
C PRO A 132 8.78 -5.03 16.48
N ASN A 133 7.60 -5.54 16.79
CA ASN A 133 7.41 -6.80 17.51
C ASN A 133 7.89 -8.04 16.72
N ILE A 134 8.16 -7.91 15.42
CA ILE A 134 8.77 -8.99 14.63
C ILE A 134 10.20 -9.27 15.12
N LEU A 135 10.91 -8.23 15.57
CA LEU A 135 12.33 -8.32 15.97
C LEU A 135 12.54 -8.17 17.47
N ILE A 136 11.74 -7.34 18.13
CA ILE A 136 11.88 -6.99 19.53
C ILE A 136 10.81 -7.74 20.33
N LYS A 137 11.25 -8.54 21.31
CA LYS A 137 10.34 -9.26 22.20
C LYS A 137 9.96 -8.37 23.39
N PRO A 138 8.72 -8.46 23.89
CA PRO A 138 8.34 -7.81 25.13
C PRO A 138 9.29 -8.16 26.27
N LEU A 139 9.65 -7.16 27.08
CA LEU A 139 10.47 -7.33 28.26
C LEU A 139 9.57 -7.72 29.44
N ASP A 140 9.81 -8.90 29.99
CA ASP A 140 9.02 -9.43 31.10
C ASP A 140 9.01 -8.46 32.29
N GLY A 141 7.80 -8.05 32.69
CA GLY A 141 7.58 -7.18 33.84
C GLY A 141 7.96 -5.71 33.63
N ILE A 142 8.18 -5.23 32.40
CA ILE A 142 8.35 -3.79 32.15
C ILE A 142 7.07 -3.01 32.53
N PRO A 143 7.18 -1.84 33.18
CA PRO A 143 6.01 -0.99 33.41
C PRO A 143 5.40 -0.47 32.10
N GLN A 144 4.07 -0.41 32.03
CA GLN A 144 3.37 0.10 30.85
C GLN A 144 3.43 1.62 30.71
N LYS A 145 3.71 2.35 31.79
CA LYS A 145 3.80 3.82 31.82
C LYS A 145 5.24 4.24 31.58
N CYS A 146 5.46 5.12 30.62
CA CYS A 146 6.78 5.58 30.20
C CYS A 146 6.83 7.10 30.13
N VAL A 147 7.88 7.68 30.73
CA VAL A 147 8.22 9.09 30.63
C VAL A 147 9.42 9.24 29.72
N LEU A 148 9.23 9.94 28.60
CA LEU A 148 10.31 10.38 27.73
C LEU A 148 10.82 11.72 28.24
N CYS A 149 12.00 11.73 28.84
CA CYS A 149 12.59 12.94 29.42
C CYS A 149 13.74 13.44 28.54
N PHE A 150 13.58 14.63 27.96
CA PHE A 150 14.60 15.29 27.12
C PHE A 150 15.64 16.07 27.94
N PHE A 151 15.46 16.17 29.27
CA PHE A 151 16.37 16.86 30.18
C PHE A 151 17.38 15.87 30.75
N TYR A 152 18.54 15.75 30.10
CA TYR A 152 19.59 14.82 30.50
C TYR A 152 20.09 15.06 31.93
N ASP A 153 20.20 16.32 32.35
CA ASP A 153 20.58 16.74 33.69
C ASP A 153 19.63 16.22 34.77
N VAL A 154 18.33 16.17 34.49
CA VAL A 154 17.33 15.60 35.41
C VAL A 154 17.53 14.10 35.56
N ILE A 155 17.77 13.38 34.47
CA ILE A 155 18.03 11.93 34.49
C ILE A 155 19.31 11.64 35.26
N ASP A 156 20.39 12.39 34.99
CA ASP A 156 21.68 12.20 35.65
C ASP A 156 21.60 12.47 37.16
N ARG A 157 20.87 13.52 37.57
CA ARG A 157 20.58 13.79 38.98
C ARG A 157 19.81 12.64 39.64
N LEU A 158 18.71 12.18 39.03
CA LEU A 158 17.92 11.06 39.57
C LEU A 158 18.74 9.77 39.70
N LYS A 159 19.65 9.55 38.75
CA LYS A 159 20.62 8.44 38.80
C LYS A 159 21.58 8.59 39.98
N ALA A 160 22.16 9.77 40.16
CA ALA A 160 23.07 10.06 41.29
C ALA A 160 22.38 9.92 42.66
N GLU A 161 21.09 10.23 42.73
CA GLU A 161 20.24 10.03 43.92
C GLU A 161 19.88 8.55 44.17
N GLY A 162 20.28 7.62 43.29
CA GLY A 162 19.96 6.19 43.42
C GLY A 162 18.49 5.86 43.17
N ARG A 163 17.74 6.77 42.52
CA ARG A 163 16.29 6.60 42.26
C ARG A 163 15.98 5.82 40.98
N LEU A 164 17.00 5.57 40.16
CA LEU A 164 16.87 4.91 38.87
C LEU A 164 17.53 3.54 38.88
N ARG A 165 16.80 2.52 38.44
CA ARG A 165 17.32 1.19 38.16
C ARG A 165 17.33 0.97 36.66
N GLN A 166 18.49 0.75 36.05
CA GLN A 166 18.53 0.43 34.62
C GLN A 166 17.92 -0.95 34.37
N ILE A 167 16.97 -1.03 33.45
CA ILE A 167 16.23 -2.27 33.12
C ILE A 167 16.48 -2.75 31.69
N TYR A 168 16.89 -1.86 30.80
CA TYR A 168 17.17 -2.16 29.40
C TYR A 168 18.15 -1.12 28.82
N SER A 169 18.65 -1.34 27.62
CA SER A 169 19.41 -0.35 26.86
C SER A 169 18.95 -0.39 25.41
N LEU A 170 18.33 0.70 24.95
CA LEU A 170 18.08 0.91 23.53
C LEU A 170 19.43 1.07 22.82
N THR A 171 19.49 0.76 21.53
CA THR A 171 20.73 0.86 20.75
C THR A 171 20.48 1.47 19.38
N SER A 172 21.33 2.42 19.00
CA SER A 172 21.45 2.90 17.62
C SER A 172 22.92 3.20 17.31
N GLU A 173 23.22 3.80 16.17
CA GLU A 173 24.57 4.18 15.74
C GLU A 173 25.25 5.15 16.70
N ILE A 174 24.50 5.88 17.53
CA ILE A 174 25.04 6.79 18.55
C ILE A 174 25.56 6.05 19.80
N GLY A 175 25.27 4.74 19.90
CA GLY A 175 25.62 3.90 21.03
C GLY A 175 24.44 3.53 21.93
N PRO A 176 24.71 3.05 23.14
CA PRO A 176 23.69 2.59 24.07
C PRO A 176 22.94 3.75 24.74
N ASN A 177 21.62 3.67 24.75
CA ASN A 177 20.71 4.59 25.42
C ASN A 177 19.98 3.87 26.56
N PRO A 178 20.33 4.15 27.83
CA PRO A 178 19.79 3.41 28.96
C PRO A 178 18.31 3.70 29.18
N VAL A 179 17.56 2.64 29.49
CA VAL A 179 16.17 2.70 29.92
C VAL A 179 16.13 2.38 31.40
N TYR A 180 15.54 3.26 32.17
CA TYR A 180 15.45 3.14 33.61
C TYR A 180 14.03 2.81 34.05
N GLU A 181 13.94 2.21 35.22
CA GLU A 181 12.75 2.13 36.03
C GLU A 181 12.91 3.00 37.27
N MET A 182 11.81 3.62 37.69
CA MET A 182 11.67 4.25 38.99
C MET A 182 10.27 4.05 39.57
N GLU A 183 10.14 4.26 40.87
CA GLU A 183 8.85 4.28 41.56
C GLU A 183 8.46 5.73 41.92
N VAL A 184 7.20 6.08 41.65
CA VAL A 184 6.59 7.37 41.98
C VAL A 184 5.22 7.06 42.59
N ASP A 185 4.98 7.49 43.83
CA ASP A 185 3.70 7.30 44.54
C ASP A 185 3.19 5.84 44.54
N GLY A 186 4.11 4.87 44.66
CA GLY A 186 3.80 3.44 44.65
C GLY A 186 3.59 2.83 43.25
N GLU A 187 3.75 3.60 42.18
CA GLU A 187 3.68 3.13 40.80
C GLU A 187 5.06 3.03 40.16
N ARG A 188 5.33 1.90 39.51
CA ARG A 188 6.53 1.72 38.66
C ARG A 188 6.32 2.40 37.32
N ILE A 189 7.31 3.17 36.88
CA ILE A 189 7.33 3.82 35.58
C ILE A 189 8.67 3.59 34.87
N VAL A 190 8.64 3.58 33.55
CA VAL A 190 9.83 3.64 32.70
C VAL A 190 10.24 5.10 32.52
N LEU A 191 11.54 5.38 32.60
CA LEU A 191 12.14 6.67 32.26
C LEU A 191 13.23 6.46 31.22
N ALA A 192 13.12 7.12 30.07
CA ALA A 192 14.11 7.02 28.99
C ALA A 192 14.40 8.40 28.38
N HIS A 193 15.64 8.61 27.94
CA HIS A 193 15.98 9.74 27.09
C HIS A 193 15.76 9.33 25.62
N PRO A 194 14.81 9.94 24.90
CA PRO A 194 14.42 9.49 23.55
C PRO A 194 15.38 9.97 22.45
N GLY A 195 16.44 10.71 22.79
CA GLY A 195 17.33 11.33 21.82
C GLY A 195 16.80 12.68 21.31
N VAL A 196 17.48 13.26 20.32
CA VAL A 196 17.12 14.56 19.74
C VAL A 196 16.77 14.38 18.27
N GLY A 197 15.63 14.94 17.86
CA GLY A 197 15.13 14.87 16.50
C GLY A 197 14.08 13.78 16.30
N ALA A 198 13.07 14.09 15.50
CA ALA A 198 11.92 13.21 15.27
C ALA A 198 12.30 11.77 14.82
N PRO A 199 13.29 11.56 13.93
CA PRO A 199 13.62 10.20 13.48
C PRO A 199 14.11 9.28 14.59
N LEU A 200 15.04 9.76 15.44
CA LEU A 200 15.60 8.96 16.53
C LEU A 200 14.55 8.72 17.62
N VAL A 201 13.74 9.76 17.93
CA VAL A 201 12.67 9.64 18.91
C VAL A 201 11.65 8.59 18.45
N ALA A 202 11.23 8.62 17.18
CA ALA A 202 10.28 7.64 16.64
C ALA A 202 10.82 6.21 16.72
N PHE A 203 12.10 6.01 16.36
CA PHE A 203 12.76 4.70 16.45
C PHE A 203 12.76 4.14 17.88
N PHE A 204 13.20 4.94 18.86
CA PHE A 204 13.18 4.51 20.26
C PHE A 204 11.77 4.38 20.83
N PHE A 205 10.81 5.14 20.32
CA PHE A 205 9.41 5.03 20.72
C PHE A 205 8.82 3.69 20.30
N ASP A 206 9.04 3.30 19.05
CA ASP A 206 8.64 2.00 18.51
C ASP A 206 9.25 0.84 19.30
N GLU A 207 10.54 0.93 19.66
CA GLU A 207 11.20 -0.09 20.49
C GLU A 207 10.59 -0.15 21.90
N LEU A 208 10.32 0.98 22.54
CA LEU A 208 9.66 1.02 23.86
C LEU A 208 8.24 0.44 23.81
N ILE A 209 7.49 0.69 22.73
CA ILE A 209 6.18 0.07 22.48
C ILE A 209 6.35 -1.45 22.36
N ALA A 210 7.31 -1.92 21.57
CA ALA A 210 7.56 -3.36 21.40
C ALA A 210 7.94 -4.04 22.72
N LEU A 211 8.77 -3.37 23.53
CA LEU A 211 9.18 -3.86 24.84
C LEU A 211 7.99 -4.00 25.80
N GLY A 212 6.94 -3.18 25.68
CA GLY A 212 5.71 -3.33 26.48
C GLY A 212 5.12 -2.02 27.02
N CYS A 213 5.74 -0.87 26.76
CA CYS A 213 5.18 0.43 27.12
C CYS A 213 3.91 0.73 26.31
N ARG A 214 2.90 1.36 26.93
CA ARG A 214 1.59 1.66 26.31
C ARG A 214 1.13 3.08 26.57
N HIS A 215 1.56 3.69 27.66
CA HIS A 215 1.15 5.03 28.07
C HIS A 215 2.39 5.91 28.17
N PHE A 216 2.39 7.01 27.41
CA PHE A 216 3.58 7.86 27.29
C PHE A 216 3.28 9.30 27.69
N ILE A 217 4.24 9.89 28.39
CA ILE A 217 4.31 11.34 28.64
C ILE A 217 5.69 11.81 28.16
N ALA A 218 5.73 12.87 27.37
CA ALA A 218 6.97 13.54 27.02
C ALA A 218 7.17 14.79 27.88
N CYS A 219 8.37 14.94 28.44
CA CYS A 219 8.78 16.11 29.21
C CYS A 219 10.06 16.68 28.61
N GLY A 220 9.98 17.91 28.10
CA GLY A 220 11.08 18.60 27.44
C GLY A 220 10.82 20.10 27.33
N GLY A 221 11.79 20.82 26.80
CA GLY A 221 11.67 22.25 26.53
C GLY A 221 10.94 22.52 25.21
N ALA A 222 10.18 23.62 25.16
CA ALA A 222 9.65 24.18 23.94
C ALA A 222 9.91 25.70 23.94
N GLY A 223 10.51 26.23 22.87
CA GLY A 223 10.84 27.65 22.73
C GLY A 223 12.32 27.88 22.40
N VAL A 224 12.56 28.84 21.51
CA VAL A 224 13.87 29.42 21.17
C VAL A 224 14.11 30.69 21.96
#